data_AF-A0A4Q3R3A1-F1
#
_entry.id   AF-A0A4Q3R3A1-F1
#
_cell.length_a   1.000
_cell.length_b   1.000
_cell.length_c   1.000
_cell.angle_alpha   90.00
_cell.angle_beta   90.00
_cell.angle_gamma   90.00
#
_symmetry.space_group_name_H-M   'P 1'
#
loop_
_entity.id
_entity.type
_entity.pdbx_description
1 polymer ?
#
loop_
_entity_poly.entity_id
_entity_poly.type
_entity_poly.pdbx_seq_one_letter_code
_entity_poly.pdbx_strand_id
1 'polypeptide(L)'
;AVQKELQKQQKVFQKLEREVAELNTQKTELEAKLALPAIYTNGEDFKKTEAAYKAVITKLDTANKEYEIVFEKIISLDEQLLA
;
A
#
# COMPACT_ATOMS: atom_id res chain seq x y z
N ALA A 1 8.62 -27.64 -6.36
CA ALA A 1 8.87 -26.27 -6.90
C ALA A 1 7.69 -25.35 -6.63
N VAL A 2 6.47 -25.74 -7.01
CA VAL A 2 5.23 -24.96 -6.81
C VAL A 2 4.98 -24.58 -5.35
N GLN A 3 5.04 -25.54 -4.42
CA GLN A 3 4.84 -25.27 -2.98
C GLN A 3 5.81 -24.22 -2.39
N LYS A 4 7.06 -24.20 -2.85
CA LYS A 4 8.06 -23.22 -2.40
C LYS A 4 7.76 -21.82 -2.94
N GLU A 5 7.30 -21.73 -4.18
CA GLU A 5 6.88 -20.45 -4.77
C GLU A 5 5.62 -19.93 -4.08
N LEU A 6 4.65 -20.80 -3.78
CA LEU A 6 3.46 -20.45 -3.01
C LEU A 6 3.83 -19.83 -1.65
N GLN A 7 4.71 -20.48 -0.89
CA GLN A 7 5.17 -19.96 0.40
C GLN A 7 5.88 -18.60 0.27
N LYS A 8 6.59 -18.36 -0.84
CA LYS A 8 7.22 -17.08 -1.12
C LYS A 8 6.16 -16.01 -1.40
N GLN A 9 5.18 -16.31 -2.24
CA GLN A 9 4.10 -15.36 -2.56
C GLN A 9 3.24 -15.03 -1.34
N GLN A 10 2.93 -15.99 -0.48
CA GLN A 10 2.24 -15.75 0.79
C GLN A 10 2.99 -14.78 1.71
N LYS A 11 4.33 -14.85 1.76
CA LYS A 11 5.14 -13.89 2.52
C LYS A 11 5.12 -12.48 1.91
N VAL A 12 5.16 -12.40 0.58
CA VAL A 12 5.06 -11.12 -0.13
C VAL A 12 3.69 -10.50 0.13
N PHE A 13 2.62 -11.29 0.04
CA PHE A 13 1.25 -10.88 0.34
C PHE A 13 1.12 -10.29 1.75
N GLN A 14 1.59 -11.00 2.79
CA GLN A 14 1.59 -10.51 4.18
C GLN A 14 2.42 -9.23 4.38
N LYS A 15 3.45 -9.01 3.55
CA LYS A 15 4.21 -7.76 3.57
C LYS A 15 3.39 -6.63 2.96
N LEU A 16 2.75 -6.86 1.81
CA LEU A 16 1.88 -5.90 1.15
C LEU A 16 0.69 -5.51 2.01
N GLU A 17 0.09 -6.45 2.76
CA GLU A 17 -0.99 -6.15 3.72
C GLU A 17 -0.55 -5.13 4.77
N ARG A 18 0.65 -5.33 5.35
CA ARG A 18 1.21 -4.40 6.34
C ARG A 18 1.53 -3.06 5.72
N GLU A 19 2.14 -3.05 4.54
CA GLU A 19 2.49 -1.84 3.81
C GLU A 19 1.23 -1.01 3.47
N VAL A 20 0.16 -1.65 2.98
CA VAL A 20 -1.12 -0.99 2.69
C VAL A 20 -1.75 -0.43 3.97
N ALA A 21 -1.70 -1.16 5.09
CA ALA A 21 -2.22 -0.68 6.37
C ALA A 21 -1.44 0.55 6.91
N GLU A 22 -0.11 0.51 6.83
CA GLU A 22 0.77 1.62 7.22
C GLU A 22 0.53 2.86 6.35
N LEU A 23 0.45 2.67 5.03
CA LEU A 23 0.20 3.76 4.09
C LEU A 23 -1.21 4.37 4.28
N ASN A 24 -2.23 3.58 4.58
CA ASN A 24 -3.56 4.10 4.91
C ASN A 24 -3.57 4.93 6.21
N THR A 25 -2.79 4.52 7.20
CA THR A 25 -2.59 5.29 8.43
C THR A 25 -1.93 6.64 8.12
N GLN A 26 -0.82 6.63 7.37
CA GLN A 26 -0.12 7.84 6.96
C GLN A 26 -1.02 8.76 6.12
N LYS A 27 -1.81 8.19 5.20
CA LYS A 27 -2.78 8.94 4.40
C LYS A 27 -3.76 9.69 5.30
N THR A 28 -4.35 9.00 6.27
CA THR A 28 -5.33 9.59 7.20
C THR A 28 -4.71 10.71 8.05
N GLU A 29 -3.47 10.53 8.52
CA GLU A 29 -2.75 11.57 9.27
C GLU A 29 -2.47 12.82 8.43
N LEU A 30 -2.11 12.64 7.15
CA LEU A 30 -1.85 13.74 6.22
C LEU A 30 -3.15 14.46 5.84
N GLU A 31 -4.25 13.72 5.64
CA GLU A 31 -5.59 14.29 5.42
C GLU A 31 -6.02 15.14 6.61
N ALA A 32 -5.81 14.65 7.84
CA ALA A 32 -6.11 15.39 9.05
C ALA A 32 -5.28 16.69 9.14
N LYS A 33 -3.99 16.66 8.78
CA LYS A 33 -3.13 17.86 8.74
C LYS A 33 -3.60 18.86 7.67
N LEU A 34 -3.95 18.38 6.48
CA LEU A 34 -4.44 19.22 5.38
C LEU A 34 -5.80 19.85 5.69
N ALA A 35 -6.62 19.23 6.55
CA ALA A 35 -7.90 19.79 6.97
C ALA A 35 -7.77 20.94 8.00
N LEU A 36 -6.61 21.14 8.62
CA LEU A 36 -6.40 22.18 9.63
C LEU A 36 -6.17 23.56 8.97
N PRO A 37 -6.94 24.62 9.33
CA PRO A 37 -6.73 25.96 8.78
C PRO A 37 -5.30 26.50 8.97
N ALA A 38 -4.63 26.12 10.07
CA ALA A 38 -3.27 26.53 10.39
C ALA A 38 -2.23 26.09 9.34
N ILE A 39 -2.49 25.03 8.56
CA ILE A 39 -1.52 24.60 7.54
C ILE A 39 -1.40 25.61 6.40
N TYR A 40 -2.46 26.39 6.16
CA TYR A 40 -2.50 27.38 5.08
C TYR A 40 -1.84 28.71 5.46
N THR A 41 -1.46 28.89 6.73
CA THR A 41 -0.69 30.08 7.15
C THR A 41 0.80 29.94 6.84
N ASN A 42 1.28 28.72 6.56
CA ASN A 42 2.64 28.45 6.11
C ASN A 42 2.61 27.69 4.76
N GLY A 43 2.87 28.42 3.68
CA GLY A 43 2.86 27.85 2.33
C GLY A 43 3.90 26.74 2.10
N GLU A 44 4.98 26.70 2.88
CA GLU A 44 5.97 25.62 2.80
C GLU A 44 5.45 24.33 3.44
N ASP A 45 4.83 24.42 4.62
CA ASP A 45 4.24 23.27 5.32
C ASP A 45 3.08 22.67 4.54
N PHE A 46 2.25 23.52 3.93
CA PHE A 46 1.21 23.07 3.01
C PHE A 46 1.80 22.28 1.84
N LYS A 47 2.78 22.84 1.11
CA LYS A 47 3.40 22.18 -0.06
C LYS A 47 4.05 20.84 0.32
N LYS A 48 4.77 20.79 1.45
CA LYS A 48 5.40 19.56 1.94
C LYS A 48 4.35 18.49 2.27
N THR A 49 3.29 18.88 2.98
CA THR A 49 2.23 17.95 3.39
C THR A 49 1.41 17.47 2.19
N GLU A 50 1.10 18.37 1.25
CA GLU A 50 0.39 18.02 0.01
C GLU A 50 1.23 17.07 -0.86
N ALA A 51 2.54 17.33 -1.01
CA ALA A 51 3.44 16.45 -1.75
C ALA A 51 3.57 15.06 -1.09
N ALA A 52 3.69 15.02 0.24
CA ALA A 52 3.72 13.76 0.99
C ALA A 52 2.40 12.98 0.80
N TYR A 53 1.25 13.65 0.87
CA TYR A 53 -0.06 13.04 0.66
C TYR A 53 -0.18 12.43 -0.74
N LYS A 54 0.17 13.19 -1.79
CA LYS A 54 0.20 12.70 -3.17
C LYS A 54 1.12 11.48 -3.32
N ALA A 55 2.30 11.50 -2.69
CA ALA A 55 3.21 10.37 -2.73
C ALA A 55 2.64 9.11 -2.04
N VAL A 56 1.96 9.27 -0.90
CA VAL A 56 1.30 8.15 -0.20
C VAL A 56 0.17 7.56 -1.05
N ILE A 57 -0.64 8.38 -1.72
CA ILE A 57 -1.67 7.89 -2.65
C ILE A 57 -1.05 7.05 -3.78
N THR A 58 0.00 7.55 -4.43
CA THR A 58 0.67 6.81 -5.52
C THR A 58 1.25 5.49 -5.04
N LYS A 59 1.82 5.47 -3.82
CA LYS A 59 2.32 4.24 -3.20
C LYS A 59 1.18 3.27 -2.88
N LEU A 60 0.06 3.75 -2.35
CA LEU A 60 -1.13 2.93 -2.10
C LEU A 60 -1.65 2.28 -3.37
N ASP A 61 -1.80 3.06 -4.45
CA ASP A 61 -2.25 2.53 -5.75
C ASP A 61 -1.30 1.45 -6.27
N THR A 62 0.00 1.66 -6.13
CA THR A 62 1.02 0.69 -6.54
C THR A 62 0.97 -0.59 -5.68
N ALA A 63 0.94 -0.44 -4.35
CA ALA A 63 0.90 -1.55 -3.41
C ALA A 63 -0.38 -2.38 -3.57
N ASN A 64 -1.53 -1.73 -3.82
CA ASN A 64 -2.79 -2.42 -4.09
C ASN A 64 -2.75 -3.19 -5.42
N LYS A 65 -2.16 -2.62 -6.49
CA LYS A 65 -1.97 -3.36 -7.75
C LYS A 65 -1.08 -4.58 -7.58
N GLU A 66 0.04 -4.42 -6.86
CA GLU A 66 0.93 -5.55 -6.54
C GLU A 66 0.23 -6.60 -5.68
N TYR A 67 -0.60 -6.16 -4.73
CA TYR A 67 -1.39 -7.04 -3.87
C TYR A 67 -2.32 -7.94 -4.68
N GLU A 68 -3.10 -7.38 -5.61
CA GLU A 68 -3.99 -8.15 -6.50
C GLU A 68 -3.21 -9.15 -7.35
N ILE A 69 -2.08 -8.73 -7.95
CA ILE A 69 -1.23 -9.61 -8.77
C ILE A 69 -0.69 -10.79 -7.95
N VAL A 70 -0.21 -10.53 -6.73
CA VAL A 70 0.32 -11.57 -5.85
C VAL A 70 -0.80 -12.50 -5.39
N PHE A 71 -1.99 -11.97 -5.11
CA PHE A 71 -3.16 -12.75 -4.74
C PHE A 71 -3.61 -13.71 -5.84
N GLU A 72 -3.79 -13.20 -7.06
CA GLU A 72 -4.11 -14.04 -8.24
C GLU A 72 -3.04 -15.12 -8.44
N LYS A 73 -1.76 -14.78 -8.22
CA LYS A 73 -0.67 -15.75 -8.33
C LYS A 73 -0.75 -16.84 -7.26
N ILE A 74 -1.12 -16.49 -6.03
CA ILE A 74 -1.34 -17.47 -4.95
C ILE A 74 -2.46 -18.44 -5.35
N ILE A 75 -3.61 -17.92 -5.79
CA ILE A 75 -4.75 -18.75 -6.24
C ILE A 75 -4.32 -19.73 -7.33
N SER A 76 -3.64 -19.23 -8.37
CA SER A 76 -3.17 -20.08 -9.48
C SER A 76 -2.16 -21.15 -9.04
N LEU A 77 -1.31 -20.87 -8.04
CA LEU A 77 -0.36 -21.84 -7.49
C LEU A 77 -1.07 -22.88 -6.60
N ASP A 78 -2.09 -22.48 -5.85
CA ASP A 78 -2.94 -23.38 -5.06
C ASP A 78 -3.73 -24.32 -5.97
N GLU A 79 -4.34 -23.82 -7.05
CA GLU A 79 -5.02 -24.65 -8.06
C GLU A 79 -4.08 -25.70 -8.67
N GLN A 80 -2.84 -25.32 -8.99
CA GLN A 80 -1.82 -26.25 -9.51
C GLN A 80 -1.38 -27.33 -8.52
N LEU A 81 -1.52 -27.10 -7.22
CA LEU A 81 -1.21 -28.11 -6.19
C LEU A 81 -2.38 -29.08 -5.96
N LEU A 82 -3.60 -28.66 -6.27
CA LEU A 82 -4.82 -29.44 -6.10
C LEU A 82 -5.18 -30.27 -7.34
N ALA A 83 -4.67 -29.90 -8.50
CA ALA A 83 -4.79 -30.64 -9.76
C ALA A 83 -3.77 -31.78 -9.87
#